data_AF-A0A1Z3U576-F1
#
_entry.id   AF-A0A1Z3U576-F1
#
_cell.length_a   1.000
_cell.length_b   1.000
_cell.length_c   1.000
_cell.angle_alpha   90.00
_cell.angle_beta   90.00
_cell.angle_gamma   90.00
#
_symmetry.space_group_name_H-M   'P 1'
#
loop_
_entity.id
_entity.type
_entity.pdbx_description
1 polymer ?
#
loop_
_entity_poly.entity_id
_entity_poly.type
_entity_poly.pdbx_seq_one_letter_code
_entity_poly.pdbx_strand_id
1 'polypeptide(L)'
;MIRDHRTITTAQAAVLTALNGNRSLQRAASEGQPFRVTFDEPEPGRERPAFPEALILEMIEQGLLSTLQAAAPWPARNLPARPFHVRLTKEGDQERRRLVTGVTVPANDDAPMPNRAA
;
A
#
# COMPACT_ATOMS: atom_id res chain seq x y z
N MET A 1 15.97 -24.20 -3.66
CA MET A 1 15.03 -23.22 -4.23
C MET A 1 15.45 -21.86 -3.73
N ILE A 2 16.05 -21.06 -4.61
CA ILE A 2 16.39 -19.66 -4.31
C ILE A 2 15.05 -18.98 -4.07
N ARG A 3 14.79 -18.57 -2.83
CA ARG A 3 13.60 -17.77 -2.53
C ARG A 3 13.86 -16.46 -3.25
N ASP A 4 13.15 -16.19 -4.34
CA ASP A 4 13.14 -14.87 -4.97
C ASP A 4 12.69 -13.87 -3.91
N HIS A 5 13.67 -13.27 -3.24
CA HIS A 5 13.45 -12.23 -2.26
C HIS A 5 13.03 -11.01 -3.07
N ARG A 6 11.73 -10.73 -3.12
CA ARG A 6 11.26 -9.49 -3.70
C ARG A 6 11.82 -8.34 -2.86
N THR A 7 12.47 -7.39 -3.52
CA THR A 7 12.88 -6.13 -2.92
C THR A 7 11.61 -5.34 -2.57
N ILE A 8 11.43 -5.05 -1.29
CA ILE A 8 10.33 -4.22 -0.77
C ILE A 8 10.92 -2.86 -0.41
N THR A 9 10.32 -1.77 -0.88
CA THR A 9 10.82 -0.42 -0.55
C THR A 9 10.40 0.01 0.85
N THR A 10 11.05 1.03 1.40
CA THR A 10 10.66 1.61 2.71
C THR A 10 9.19 2.07 2.73
N ALA A 11 8.70 2.65 1.64
CA ALA A 11 7.31 3.08 1.53
C ALA A 11 6.33 1.89 1.56
N GLN A 12 6.65 0.83 0.80
CA GLN A 12 5.85 -0.40 0.80
C GLN A 12 5.88 -1.11 2.16
N ALA A 13 7.05 -1.14 2.82
CA ALA A 13 7.19 -1.71 4.15
C ALA A 13 6.35 -0.95 5.19
N ALA A 14 6.25 0.38 5.07
CA ALA A 14 5.37 1.19 5.92
C ALA A 14 3.89 0.81 5.74
N VAL A 15 3.44 0.56 4.50
CA VAL A 15 2.07 0.08 4.23
C VAL A 15 1.85 -1.30 4.84
N LEU A 16 2.77 -2.24 4.59
CA LEU A 16 2.67 -3.61 5.09
C LEU A 16 2.64 -3.67 6.62
N THR A 17 3.45 -2.85 7.29
CA THR A 17 3.53 -2.81 8.76
C THR A 17 2.38 -2.04 9.40
N ALA A 18 1.79 -1.06 8.71
CA ALA A 18 0.59 -0.36 9.16
C ALA A 18 -0.65 -1.26 9.12
N LEU A 19 -0.71 -2.20 8.17
CA LEU A 19 -1.72 -3.23 8.07
C LEU A 19 -1.40 -4.42 8.99
N ASN A 20 -2.43 -5.02 9.59
CA ASN A 20 -2.34 -6.29 10.31
C ASN A 20 -3.43 -7.22 9.77
N GLY A 21 -3.50 -8.47 10.23
CA GLY A 21 -4.46 -9.48 9.73
C GLY A 21 -5.93 -9.04 9.76
N ASN A 22 -6.28 -8.02 10.55
CA ASN A 22 -7.64 -7.50 10.70
C ASN A 22 -7.80 -6.05 10.18
N ARG A 23 -6.77 -5.44 9.60
CA ARG A 23 -6.83 -4.06 9.09
C ARG A 23 -6.99 -4.04 7.58
N SER A 24 -7.75 -3.06 7.11
CA SER A 24 -7.87 -2.73 5.70
C SER A 24 -7.48 -1.26 5.47
N LEU A 25 -7.19 -0.90 4.22
CA LEU A 25 -7.13 0.51 3.82
C LEU A 25 -8.44 0.87 3.14
N GLN A 26 -9.00 2.00 3.52
CA GLN A 26 -10.09 2.62 2.79
C GLN A 26 -9.74 4.06 2.41
N ARG A 27 -10.31 4.50 1.30
CA ARG A 27 -10.31 5.91 0.89
C ARG A 27 -11.75 6.32 0.63
N ALA A 28 -11.98 7.63 0.66
CA ALA A 28 -13.18 8.17 0.02
C ALA A 28 -13.19 7.76 -1.46
N ALA A 29 -14.37 7.45 -1.99
CA ALA A 29 -14.55 7.07 -3.40
C ALA A 29 -14.22 8.21 -4.40
N SER A 30 -13.89 9.39 -3.89
CA SER A 30 -13.50 10.58 -4.67
C SER A 30 -12.03 10.51 -5.12
N GLU A 31 -11.73 11.25 -6.19
CA GLU A 31 -10.38 11.40 -6.72
C GLU A 31 -9.46 12.16 -5.75
N GLY A 32 -8.16 11.81 -5.74
CA GLY A 32 -7.12 12.59 -5.06
C GLY A 32 -7.05 12.39 -3.54
N GLN A 33 -7.87 11.50 -2.99
CA GLN A 33 -7.84 11.20 -1.55
C GLN A 33 -6.89 10.03 -1.25
N PRO A 34 -5.96 10.19 -0.28
CA PRO A 34 -5.07 9.11 0.10
C PRO A 34 -5.85 7.97 0.76
N PHE A 35 -5.29 6.76 0.64
CA PHE A 35 -5.76 5.60 1.39
C PHE A 35 -5.40 5.78 2.86
N ARG A 36 -6.39 5.62 3.74
CA ARG A 36 -6.21 5.67 5.19
C ARG A 36 -6.44 4.29 5.76
N VAL A 37 -5.67 3.93 6.78
CA VAL A 37 -5.93 2.70 7.54
C VAL A 37 -7.29 2.83 8.23
N THR A 38 -8.17 1.86 8.03
CA THR A 38 -9.44 1.76 8.74
C THR A 38 -9.32 0.77 9.89
N PHE A 39 -9.71 1.25 11.06
CA PHE A 39 -9.89 0.49 12.29
C PHE A 39 -11.38 0.20 12.45
N ASP A 40 -11.74 -0.86 13.18
CA ASP A 40 -13.10 -1.01 13.74
C ASP A 40 -13.46 0.17 14.67
N GLU A 41 -12.46 0.81 15.31
CA GLU A 41 -12.67 1.99 16.16
C GLU A 41 -11.51 3.01 16.02
N PRO A 42 -11.75 4.30 15.73
CA PRO A 42 -10.71 5.31 15.82
C PRO A 42 -10.20 5.45 17.25
N GLU A 43 -8.94 5.12 17.52
CA GLU A 43 -8.29 5.53 18.78
C GLU A 43 -8.25 7.08 18.82
N PRO A 44 -8.86 7.73 19.83
CA PRO A 44 -8.85 9.19 19.93
C PRO A 44 -7.41 9.70 20.14
N GLY A 45 -6.98 10.63 19.28
CA GLY A 45 -5.66 11.28 19.39
C GLY A 45 -4.55 10.70 18.52
N ARG A 46 -4.81 9.63 17.74
CA ARG A 46 -3.81 9.05 16.83
C ARG A 46 -4.11 9.42 15.37
N GLU A 47 -3.22 10.17 14.74
CA GLU A 47 -3.32 10.44 13.30
C GLU A 47 -3.23 9.13 12.52
N ARG A 48 -4.17 8.93 11.59
CA ARG A 48 -4.19 7.74 10.75
C ARG A 48 -3.13 7.89 9.66
N PRO A 49 -2.21 6.93 9.50
CA PRO A 49 -1.26 6.98 8.39
C PRO A 49 -2.03 6.99 7.07
N ALA A 50 -1.59 7.88 6.19
CA ALA A 50 -2.16 8.10 4.88
C ALA A 50 -1.15 7.66 3.82
N PHE A 51 -1.60 6.86 2.86
CA PHE A 51 -0.77 6.30 1.80
C PHE A 51 -1.25 6.80 0.43
N PRO A 52 -0.32 7.17 -0.47
CA PRO A 52 -0.69 7.66 -1.79
C PRO A 52 -1.31 6.55 -2.64
N GLU A 53 -2.26 6.90 -3.51
CA GLU A 53 -2.95 5.96 -4.40
C GLU A 53 -1.99 5.18 -5.29
N ALA A 54 -0.97 5.84 -5.84
CA ALA A 54 0.03 5.21 -6.72
C ALA A 54 0.76 4.05 -6.02
N LEU A 55 1.15 4.23 -4.75
CA LEU A 55 1.82 3.19 -3.96
C LEU A 55 0.90 1.99 -3.74
N ILE A 56 -0.38 2.23 -3.44
CA ILE A 56 -1.35 1.15 -3.22
C ILE A 56 -1.63 0.39 -4.51
N LEU A 57 -1.74 1.08 -5.65
CA LEU A 57 -1.90 0.44 -6.96
C LEU A 57 -0.69 -0.43 -7.31
N GLU A 58 0.52 0.07 -7.12
CA GLU A 58 1.75 -0.70 -7.33
C GLU A 58 1.78 -1.97 -6.45
N MET A 59 1.42 -1.84 -5.17
CA MET A 59 1.35 -2.99 -4.26
C MET A 59 0.25 -4.00 -4.63
N ILE A 60 -0.84 -3.56 -5.27
CA ILE A 60 -1.87 -4.45 -5.83
C ILE A 60 -1.33 -5.19 -7.06
N GLU A 61 -0.67 -4.50 -7.98
CA GLU A 61 -0.05 -5.11 -9.17
C GLU A 61 1.03 -6.13 -8.78
N GLN A 62 1.74 -5.84 -7.69
CA GLN A 62 2.69 -6.75 -7.08
C GLN A 62 2.02 -7.96 -6.39
N GLY A 63 0.71 -7.93 -6.14
CA GLY A 63 -0.01 -8.99 -5.44
C GLY A 63 0.19 -8.99 -3.93
N LEU A 64 0.69 -7.90 -3.34
CA LEU A 64 0.80 -7.71 -1.89
C LEU A 64 -0.53 -7.27 -1.25
N LEU A 65 -1.35 -6.58 -2.04
CA LEU A 65 -2.67 -6.10 -1.65
C LEU A 65 -3.74 -6.65 -2.60
N SER A 66 -4.95 -6.85 -2.06
CA SER A 66 -6.12 -7.27 -2.83
C SER A 66 -7.25 -6.26 -2.65
N THR A 67 -7.85 -5.89 -3.76
CA THR A 67 -9.02 -5.02 -3.81
C THR A 67 -10.27 -5.78 -3.34
N LEU A 68 -10.89 -5.26 -2.28
CA LEU A 68 -12.19 -5.74 -1.79
C LEU A 68 -13.35 -5.02 -2.48
N GLN A 69 -13.21 -3.71 -2.65
CA GLN A 69 -14.22 -2.88 -3.31
C GLN A 69 -13.53 -1.83 -4.18
N ALA A 70 -14.10 -1.62 -5.37
CA ALA A 70 -13.65 -0.64 -6.34
C ALA A 70 -14.84 0.16 -6.86
N ALA A 71 -14.59 1.44 -7.12
CA ALA A 71 -15.52 2.28 -7.85
C ALA A 71 -15.51 1.79 -9.30
N ALA A 72 -16.71 1.69 -9.88
CA ALA A 72 -16.86 1.32 -11.28
C ALA A 72 -16.06 2.30 -12.17
N PRO A 73 -15.51 1.81 -13.29
CA PRO A 73 -14.91 2.70 -14.27
C PRO A 73 -15.96 3.70 -14.76
N TRP A 74 -15.54 4.92 -15.08
CA TRP A 74 -16.38 5.95 -15.70
C TRP A 74 -15.80 6.31 -17.08
N PRO A 75 -16.14 5.54 -18.13
CA PRO A 75 -15.54 5.69 -19.46
C PRO A 75 -15.75 7.08 -20.06
N ALA A 76 -16.93 7.67 -19.83
CA ALA A 76 -17.27 9.01 -20.33
C ALA A 76 -16.34 10.13 -19.81
N ARG A 77 -15.62 9.89 -18.70
CA ARG A 77 -14.60 10.82 -18.15
C ARG A 77 -13.18 10.27 -18.25
N ASN A 78 -12.98 9.17 -18.99
CA ASN A 78 -11.72 8.44 -19.08
C ASN A 78 -11.14 8.04 -17.72
N LEU A 79 -12.01 7.66 -16.77
CA LEU A 79 -11.59 7.24 -15.43
C LEU A 79 -11.61 5.72 -15.32
N PRO A 80 -10.49 5.06 -14.98
CA PRO A 80 -10.45 3.61 -14.77
C PRO A 80 -11.17 3.22 -13.47
N ALA A 81 -11.38 1.92 -13.28
CA ALA A 81 -11.88 1.40 -12.00
C ALA A 81 -10.88 1.75 -10.89
N ARG A 82 -11.36 2.29 -9.77
CA ARG A 82 -10.50 2.74 -8.68
C ARG A 82 -10.77 1.96 -7.41
N PRO A 83 -9.79 1.21 -6.87
CA PRO A 83 -9.95 0.56 -5.58
C PRO A 83 -10.18 1.62 -4.52
N PHE A 84 -11.16 1.41 -3.64
CA PHE A 84 -11.37 2.25 -2.47
C PHE A 84 -11.37 1.48 -1.16
N HIS A 85 -11.31 0.15 -1.21
CA HIS A 85 -11.15 -0.72 -0.07
C HIS A 85 -10.21 -1.87 -0.44
N VAL A 86 -9.09 -2.00 0.28
CA VAL A 86 -8.06 -3.01 0.01
C VAL A 86 -7.60 -3.68 1.31
N ARG A 87 -7.10 -4.91 1.22
CA ARG A 87 -6.52 -5.68 2.34
C ARG A 87 -5.23 -6.39 1.94
N LEU A 88 -4.48 -6.88 2.92
CA LEU A 88 -3.33 -7.76 2.67
C LEU A 88 -3.75 -9.07 1.99
N THR A 89 -2.92 -9.52 1.05
CA THR A 89 -2.95 -10.90 0.53
C THR A 89 -2.19 -11.85 1.46
N LYS A 90 -2.19 -13.14 1.12
CA LYS A 90 -1.33 -14.12 1.80
C LYS A 90 0.16 -13.79 1.60
N GLU A 91 0.56 -13.37 0.39
CA GLU A 91 1.93 -12.92 0.13
C GLU A 91 2.25 -11.65 0.93
N GLY A 92 1.34 -10.67 0.95
CA GLY A 92 1.52 -9.42 1.71
C GLY A 92 1.68 -9.66 3.21
N ASP A 93 0.90 -10.56 3.82
CA ASP A 93 1.07 -10.92 5.24
C ASP A 93 2.38 -11.67 5.48
N GLN A 94 2.83 -12.50 4.53
CA GLN A 94 4.11 -13.18 4.63
C GLN A 94 5.28 -12.19 4.61
N GLU A 95 5.28 -11.22 3.70
CA GLU A 95 6.31 -10.18 3.63
C GLU A 95 6.27 -9.27 4.86
N ARG A 96 5.07 -8.90 5.34
CA ARG A 96 4.91 -8.19 6.61
C ARG A 96 5.56 -8.94 7.77
N ARG A 97 5.31 -10.24 7.90
CA ARG A 97 5.93 -11.05 8.97
C ARG A 97 7.44 -11.03 8.85
N ARG A 98 8.00 -11.15 7.64
CA ARG A 98 9.45 -11.09 7.43
C ARG A 98 10.05 -9.73 7.80
N LEU A 99 9.35 -8.63 7.52
CA LEU A 99 9.75 -7.29 7.94
C LEU A 99 9.75 -7.17 9.47
N VAL A 100 8.68 -7.63 10.12
CA VAL A 100 8.55 -7.57 11.60
C VAL A 100 9.57 -8.46 12.30
N THR A 101 9.92 -9.62 11.73
CA THR A 101 10.95 -10.50 12.29
C THR A 101 12.37 -10.15 11.85
N GLY A 102 12.57 -9.06 11.09
CA GLY A 102 13.88 -8.61 10.63
C GLY A 102 14.56 -9.51 9.59
N VAL A 103 13.80 -10.41 8.94
CA VAL A 103 14.29 -11.30 7.88
C VAL A 103 14.39 -10.56 6.54
N THR A 104 13.48 -9.61 6.30
CA THR A 104 13.53 -8.70 5.15
C THR A 104 13.91 -7.32 5.67
N VAL A 105 14.92 -6.70 5.07
CA VAL A 105 15.26 -5.29 5.29
C VAL A 105 14.71 -4.51 4.10
N PRO A 106 13.90 -3.46 4.32
CA PRO A 106 13.39 -2.67 3.21
C PRO A 106 14.55 -1.97 2.50
N ALA A 107 14.48 -1.93 1.17
CA ALA A 107 15.38 -1.09 0.39
C ALA A 107 15.00 0.37 0.59
N ASN A 108 15.98 1.23 0.85
CA ASN A 108 15.75 2.66 0.87
C ASN A 108 15.18 3.11 -0.48
N ASP A 109 14.13 3.91 -0.41
CA ASP A 109 13.55 4.65 -1.53
C ASP A 109 14.50 5.81 -1.91
N ASP A 110 15.77 5.50 -2.16
CA ASP A 110 16.75 6.46 -2.69
C ASP A 110 16.60 6.41 -4.22
N ALA A 111 15.53 7.03 -4.73
CA ALA A 111 15.51 7.39 -6.14
C ALA A 111 16.54 8.53 -6.33
N PRO A 112 17.41 8.43 -7.35
CA PRO A 112 18.55 9.33 -7.50
C PRO A 112 18.06 10.76 -7.66
N MET A 113 18.68 11.71 -6.96
CA MET A 113 18.78 13.08 -7.48
C MET A 113 19.50 12.99 -8.83
N PRO A 114 18.88 13.26 -9.99
CA PRO A 114 19.67 13.75 -11.10
C PRO A 114 20.06 15.17 -10.70
N ASN A 115 21.26 15.29 -10.13
CA ASN A 115 22.00 16.52 -10.07
C ASN A 115 22.20 16.98 -11.53
N ARG A 116 21.22 17.69 -12.09
CA ARG A 116 21.37 18.30 -13.41
C ARG A 116 21.94 19.68 -13.18
N ALA A 117 23.27 19.69 -13.11
CA ALA A 117 24.08 20.85 -13.38
C ALA A 117 23.65 21.48 -14.72
N ALA A 118 23.36 22.78 -14.68
CA ALA A 118 23.81 23.82 -15.62
C ALA A 118 23.33 25.18 -15.11
#